data_AF-A0A7S2DCJ0-F1
#
_entry.id   AF-A0A7S2DCJ0-F1
#
_cell.length_a   1.000
_cell.length_b   1.000
_cell.length_c   1.000
_cell.angle_alpha   90.00
_cell.angle_beta   90.00
_cell.angle_gamma   90.00
#
_symmetry.space_group_name_H-M   'P 1'
#
loop_
_entity.id
_entity.type
_entity.pdbx_description
1 polymer ?
#
loop_
_entity_poly.entity_id
_entity_poly.type
_entity_poly.pdbx_seq_one_letter_code
_entity_poly.pdbx_strand_id
1 'polypeptide(L)'
;PAAMSSEEAESLARVRGAQIRLVCLWLFTCTIIVAKGMFLDICSKQWWAVVAIAVTCLLGFALHFARELSMRPAASAESLDFTHLAFPLVRWSFFAGILAALCGIGGGMVMGPILVQLKVPPPVSSATTATTLLLISSSTSLVYGCRGLVPLHYSCFLSLITACGAFTGKSVIGAWVKRTGRDSVIVWCLTGITVMSTVLMGALGLYRVLLLGKSAFLFSSLCNADIPLHHLDGPTTGMKVHAA
;
A
#
# COMPACT_ATOMS: atom_id res chain seq x y z
N PRO A 1 -26.77 4.89 29.75
CA PRO A 1 -26.78 4.84 28.26
C PRO A 1 -27.37 6.15 27.70
N ALA A 2 -26.50 7.15 27.52
CA ALA A 2 -26.89 8.45 26.99
C ALA A 2 -27.40 8.30 25.54
N ALA A 3 -28.52 8.95 25.23
CA ALA A 3 -29.10 8.95 23.89
C ALA A 3 -28.11 9.55 22.89
N MET A 4 -27.57 8.70 22.02
CA MET A 4 -26.73 9.12 20.89
C MET A 4 -27.56 10.00 19.97
N SER A 5 -27.05 11.17 19.60
CA SER A 5 -27.76 12.11 18.73
C SER A 5 -28.01 11.48 17.35
N SER A 6 -29.13 11.83 16.69
CA SER A 6 -29.48 11.28 15.37
C SER A 6 -28.40 11.54 14.31
N GLU A 7 -27.68 12.66 14.42
CA GLU A 7 -26.57 13.01 13.53
C GLU A 7 -25.32 12.14 13.74
N GLU A 8 -24.98 11.83 15.00
CA GLU A 8 -23.88 10.89 15.31
C GLU A 8 -24.19 9.49 14.80
N ALA A 9 -25.44 9.02 14.97
CA ALA A 9 -25.89 7.72 14.47
C ALA A 9 -25.75 7.63 12.94
N GLU A 10 -26.13 8.68 12.21
CA GLU A 10 -26.01 8.74 10.75
C GLU A 10 -24.54 8.79 10.29
N SER A 11 -23.69 9.54 10.99
CA SER A 11 -22.25 9.61 10.69
C SER A 11 -21.57 8.24 10.86
N LEU A 12 -21.87 7.52 11.95
CA LEU A 12 -21.33 6.18 12.21
C LEU A 12 -21.84 5.16 11.19
N ALA A 13 -23.12 5.24 10.80
CA ALA A 13 -23.66 4.38 9.75
C ALA A 13 -22.94 4.62 8.40
N ARG A 14 -22.64 5.87 8.05
CA ARG A 14 -21.87 6.22 6.85
C ARG A 14 -20.44 5.68 6.90
N VAL A 15 -19.74 5.86 8.02
CA VAL A 15 -18.38 5.33 8.22
C VAL A 15 -18.38 3.81 8.11
N ARG A 16 -19.31 3.14 8.79
CA ARG A 16 -19.46 1.67 8.74
C ARG A 16 -19.75 1.18 7.33
N GLY A 17 -20.61 1.86 6.58
CA GLY A 17 -20.90 1.52 5.18
C GLY A 17 -19.67 1.68 4.27
N ALA A 18 -18.84 2.70 4.48
CA ALA A 18 -17.57 2.85 3.76
C ALA A 18 -16.56 1.74 4.13
N GLN A 19 -16.45 1.40 5.41
CA GLN A 19 -15.59 0.31 5.88
C GLN A 19 -16.00 -1.05 5.32
N ILE A 20 -17.30 -1.37 5.33
CA ILE A 20 -17.83 -2.63 4.75
C ILE A 20 -17.48 -2.71 3.26
N ARG A 21 -17.73 -1.64 2.49
CA ARG A 21 -17.37 -1.59 1.07
C ARG A 21 -15.88 -1.82 0.85
N LEU A 22 -15.03 -1.23 1.68
CA LEU A 22 -13.57 -1.40 1.61
C LEU A 22 -13.14 -2.85 1.92
N VAL A 23 -13.73 -3.48 2.94
CA VAL A 23 -13.46 -4.88 3.29
C VAL A 23 -13.96 -5.82 2.19
N CYS A 24 -15.14 -5.59 1.62
CA CYS A 24 -15.65 -6.36 0.50
C CYS A 24 -14.73 -6.26 -0.72
N LEU A 25 -14.28 -5.05 -1.07
CA LEU A 25 -13.33 -4.82 -2.17
C LEU A 25 -12.01 -5.55 -1.92
N TRP A 26 -11.53 -5.51 -0.67
CA TRP A 26 -10.31 -6.20 -0.27
C TRP A 26 -10.46 -7.73 -0.39
N LEU A 27 -11.54 -8.31 0.13
CA LEU A 27 -11.81 -9.74 0.00
C LEU A 27 -11.90 -10.16 -1.47
N PHE A 28 -12.60 -9.39 -2.29
CA PHE A 28 -12.68 -9.62 -3.74
C PHE A 28 -11.29 -9.62 -4.39
N THR A 29 -10.47 -8.63 -4.05
CA THR A 29 -9.10 -8.51 -4.57
C THR A 29 -8.23 -9.68 -4.10
N CYS A 30 -8.33 -10.08 -2.83
CA CYS A 30 -7.66 -11.25 -2.28
C CYS A 30 -8.07 -12.54 -3.00
N THR A 31 -9.36 -12.74 -3.26
CA THR A 31 -9.85 -13.92 -4.00
C THR A 31 -9.28 -13.97 -5.41
N ILE A 32 -9.28 -12.86 -6.14
CA ILE A 32 -8.66 -12.79 -7.49
C ILE A 32 -7.17 -13.13 -7.41
N ILE A 33 -6.48 -12.56 -6.43
CA ILE A 33 -5.04 -12.72 -6.27
C ILE A 33 -4.69 -14.18 -5.92
N VAL A 34 -5.41 -14.80 -5.00
CA VAL A 34 -5.22 -16.21 -4.61
C VAL A 34 -5.58 -17.13 -5.77
N ALA A 35 -6.71 -16.91 -6.44
CA ALA A 35 -7.10 -17.69 -7.61
C ALA A 35 -6.03 -17.61 -8.71
N LYS A 36 -5.54 -16.41 -9.03
CA LYS A 36 -4.40 -16.24 -9.96
C LYS A 36 -3.12 -16.91 -9.45
N GLY A 37 -2.90 -16.93 -8.14
CA GLY A 37 -1.74 -17.54 -7.51
C GLY A 37 -1.72 -19.07 -7.60
N MET A 38 -2.90 -19.70 -7.53
CA MET A 38 -3.08 -21.16 -7.53
C MET A 38 -3.29 -21.76 -8.91
N PHE A 39 -3.95 -21.04 -9.84
CA PHE A 39 -4.41 -21.61 -11.10
C PHE A 39 -3.61 -21.18 -12.34
N LEU A 40 -2.72 -20.18 -12.22
CA LEU A 40 -2.08 -19.55 -13.38
C LEU A 40 -0.56 -19.40 -13.21
N ASP A 41 0.17 -19.98 -14.16
CA ASP A 41 1.62 -19.78 -14.27
C ASP A 41 1.98 -18.33 -14.56
N ILE A 42 3.14 -17.94 -14.04
CA ILE A 42 3.71 -16.61 -14.25
C ILE A 42 4.00 -16.45 -15.74
N CYS A 43 3.59 -15.31 -16.33
CA CYS A 43 3.75 -14.98 -17.75
C CYS A 43 2.89 -15.75 -18.78
N SER A 44 1.85 -16.48 -18.35
CA SER A 44 0.81 -16.95 -19.27
C SER A 44 -0.06 -15.79 -19.81
N LYS A 45 -0.60 -15.92 -21.03
CA LYS A 45 -1.56 -14.94 -21.61
C LYS A 45 -2.79 -14.75 -20.70
N GLN A 46 -3.23 -15.83 -20.04
CA GLN A 46 -4.35 -15.81 -19.11
C GLN A 46 -4.04 -15.03 -17.84
N TRP A 47 -2.79 -15.09 -17.36
CA TRP A 47 -2.33 -14.33 -16.20
C TRP A 47 -2.43 -12.82 -16.45
N TRP A 48 -1.96 -12.36 -17.61
CA TRP A 48 -2.06 -10.95 -18.01
C TRP A 48 -3.50 -10.52 -18.24
N ALA A 49 -4.36 -11.39 -18.80
CA ALA A 49 -5.77 -11.11 -18.96
C ALA A 49 -6.48 -10.89 -17.60
N VAL A 50 -6.24 -11.75 -16.61
CA VAL A 50 -6.80 -11.60 -15.26
C VAL A 50 -6.32 -10.31 -14.59
N VAL A 51 -5.04 -9.95 -14.76
CA VAL A 51 -4.49 -8.69 -14.25
C VAL A 51 -5.17 -7.48 -14.90
N ALA A 52 -5.31 -7.48 -16.24
CA ALA A 52 -5.96 -6.39 -16.97
C ALA A 52 -7.44 -6.23 -16.58
N ILE A 53 -8.17 -7.33 -16.42
CA ILE A 53 -9.56 -7.33 -15.94
C ILE A 53 -9.62 -6.76 -14.53
N ALA A 54 -8.78 -7.23 -13.61
CA ALA A 54 -8.75 -6.75 -12.23
C ALA A 54 -8.46 -5.25 -12.16
N VAL A 55 -7.47 -4.76 -12.91
CA VAL A 55 -7.13 -3.33 -12.98
C VAL A 55 -8.31 -2.51 -13.52
N THR A 56 -8.98 -2.99 -14.57
CA THR A 56 -10.14 -2.31 -15.16
C THR A 56 -11.31 -2.25 -14.19
N CYS A 57 -11.62 -3.35 -13.51
CA CYS A 57 -12.68 -3.41 -12.50
C CYS A 57 -12.38 -2.47 -11.31
N LEU A 58 -11.16 -2.49 -10.79
CA LEU A 58 -10.75 -1.62 -9.67
C LEU A 58 -10.76 -0.14 -10.07
N LEU A 59 -10.32 0.20 -11.29
CA LEU A 59 -10.38 1.56 -11.80
C LEU A 59 -11.84 2.02 -11.99
N GLY A 60 -12.70 1.15 -12.52
CA GLY A 60 -14.14 1.41 -12.64
C GLY A 60 -14.81 1.67 -11.29
N PHE A 61 -14.49 0.86 -10.29
CA PHE A 61 -14.98 1.04 -8.92
C PHE A 61 -14.47 2.36 -8.30
N ALA A 62 -13.18 2.69 -8.49
CA ALA A 62 -12.59 3.94 -8.01
C ALA A 62 -13.25 5.17 -8.68
N LEU A 63 -13.50 5.12 -9.98
CA LEU A 63 -14.19 6.20 -10.72
C LEU A 63 -15.65 6.34 -10.30
N HIS A 64 -16.34 5.22 -10.05
CA HIS A 64 -17.70 5.27 -9.53
C HIS A 64 -17.74 5.96 -8.16
N PHE A 65 -16.85 5.58 -7.24
CA PHE A 65 -16.78 6.20 -5.92
C PHE A 65 -16.36 7.67 -5.99
N ALA A 66 -15.44 8.02 -6.90
CA ALA A 66 -15.08 9.41 -7.14
C ALA A 66 -16.25 10.25 -7.66
N ARG A 67 -17.09 9.68 -8.55
CA ARG A 67 -18.34 10.33 -8.98
C ARG A 67 -19.32 10.48 -7.83
N GLU A 68 -19.52 9.43 -7.03
CA GLU A 68 -20.40 9.48 -5.86
C GLU A 68 -19.94 10.54 -4.86
N LEU A 69 -18.62 10.69 -4.66
CA LEU A 69 -18.01 11.68 -3.78
C LEU A 69 -18.09 13.11 -4.35
N SER A 70 -17.90 13.28 -5.67
CA SER A 70 -17.98 14.57 -6.35
C SER A 70 -19.38 15.18 -6.36
N MET A 71 -20.41 14.33 -6.29
CA MET A 71 -21.82 14.73 -6.25
C MET A 71 -22.28 15.14 -4.84
N ARG A 72 -21.44 15.00 -3.81
CA ARG A 72 -21.80 15.37 -2.45
C ARG A 72 -21.56 16.86 -2.25
N PRO A 73 -22.59 17.63 -1.82
CA PRO A 73 -22.41 19.04 -1.46
C PRO A 73 -21.38 19.17 -0.34
N ALA A 74 -20.55 20.22 -0.38
CA ALA A 74 -19.65 20.55 0.71
C ALA A 74 -20.45 20.74 2.01
N ALA A 75 -20.12 19.98 3.05
CA ALA A 75 -20.86 19.99 4.31
C ALA A 75 -20.62 21.27 5.14
N SER A 76 -19.55 22.01 4.88
CA SER A 76 -19.23 23.30 5.50
C SER A 76 -18.24 24.11 4.66
N ALA A 77 -18.17 25.43 4.88
CA ALA A 77 -17.20 26.33 4.23
C ALA A 77 -15.71 26.03 4.59
N GLU A 78 -15.49 25.21 5.62
CA GLU A 78 -14.16 24.74 6.06
C GLU A 78 -13.82 23.33 5.52
N SER A 79 -14.79 22.63 4.93
CA SER A 79 -14.59 21.28 4.39
C SER A 79 -13.93 21.32 3.00
N LEU A 80 -13.05 20.34 2.73
CA LEU A 80 -12.43 20.18 1.42
C LEU A 80 -13.47 20.01 0.32
N ASP A 81 -13.35 20.82 -0.73
CA ASP A 81 -14.24 20.74 -1.87
C ASP A 81 -13.85 19.56 -2.78
N PHE A 82 -14.54 18.44 -2.61
CA PHE A 82 -14.26 17.19 -3.33
C PHE A 82 -14.77 17.19 -4.77
N THR A 83 -15.60 18.16 -5.19
CA THR A 83 -16.17 18.22 -6.53
C THR A 83 -15.09 18.33 -7.60
N HIS A 84 -14.05 19.14 -7.37
CA HIS A 84 -12.91 19.26 -8.28
C HIS A 84 -11.73 18.35 -7.88
N LEU A 85 -11.68 17.88 -6.63
CA LEU A 85 -10.57 17.06 -6.12
C LEU A 85 -10.71 15.57 -6.45
N ALA A 86 -11.94 15.04 -6.54
CA ALA A 86 -12.16 13.59 -6.65
C ALA A 86 -11.48 12.95 -7.88
N PHE A 87 -11.58 13.56 -9.07
CA PHE A 87 -10.95 13.03 -10.29
C PHE A 87 -9.41 13.15 -10.29
N PRO A 88 -8.80 14.29 -9.91
CA PRO A 88 -7.36 14.37 -9.67
C PRO A 88 -6.86 13.33 -8.67
N LEU A 89 -7.58 13.11 -7.56
CA LEU A 89 -7.19 12.13 -6.54
C LEU A 89 -7.06 10.71 -7.13
N VAL A 90 -8.03 10.28 -7.95
CA VAL A 90 -7.96 8.96 -8.61
C VAL A 90 -6.75 8.87 -9.55
N ARG A 91 -6.49 9.92 -10.33
CA ARG A 91 -5.33 9.96 -11.25
C ARG A 91 -4.01 9.86 -10.50
N TRP A 92 -3.79 10.70 -9.50
CA TRP A 92 -2.57 10.68 -8.69
C TRP A 92 -2.41 9.37 -7.94
N SER A 93 -3.51 8.79 -7.46
CA SER A 93 -3.51 7.50 -6.77
C SER A 93 -3.08 6.36 -7.69
N PHE A 94 -3.52 6.38 -8.95
CA PHE A 94 -3.13 5.38 -9.94
C PHE A 94 -1.62 5.44 -10.25
N PHE A 95 -1.09 6.64 -10.50
CA PHE A 95 0.35 6.83 -10.72
C PHE A 95 1.18 6.45 -9.50
N ALA A 96 0.74 6.87 -8.30
CA ALA A 96 1.38 6.49 -7.04
C ALA A 96 1.37 4.97 -6.84
N GLY A 97 0.29 4.28 -7.22
CA GLY A 97 0.20 2.82 -7.19
C GLY A 97 1.20 2.14 -8.12
N ILE A 98 1.37 2.64 -9.36
CA ILE A 98 2.38 2.13 -10.29
C ILE A 98 3.79 2.31 -9.72
N LEU A 99 4.12 3.52 -9.26
CA LEU A 99 5.42 3.81 -8.65
C LEU A 99 5.68 2.93 -7.42
N ALA A 100 4.66 2.74 -6.58
CA ALA A 100 4.72 1.89 -5.41
C ALA A 100 4.98 0.41 -5.75
N ALA A 101 4.34 -0.09 -6.82
CA ALA A 101 4.53 -1.45 -7.30
C ALA A 101 5.94 -1.64 -7.89
N LEU A 102 6.42 -0.66 -8.67
CA LEU A 102 7.77 -0.68 -9.24
C LEU A 102 8.87 -0.64 -8.16
N CYS A 103 8.69 0.17 -7.13
CA CYS A 103 9.66 0.26 -6.03
C CYS A 103 9.52 -0.87 -4.99
N GLY A 104 8.43 -1.64 -4.99
CA GLY A 104 8.17 -2.70 -4.00
C GLY A 104 7.95 -2.19 -2.57
N ILE A 105 7.63 -0.91 -2.39
CA ILE A 105 7.63 -0.21 -1.09
C ILE A 105 6.27 -0.30 -0.35
N GLY A 106 5.20 -0.76 -1.01
CA GLY A 106 3.87 -0.88 -0.36
C GLY A 106 3.07 0.43 -0.27
N GLY A 107 3.36 1.42 -1.12
CA GLY A 107 2.49 2.57 -1.43
C GLY A 107 2.37 3.68 -0.37
N GLY A 108 2.52 3.37 0.91
CA GLY A 108 2.33 4.31 2.01
C GLY A 108 3.27 5.53 1.97
N MET A 109 4.53 5.34 1.60
CA MET A 109 5.53 6.41 1.53
C MET A 109 5.26 7.43 0.41
N VAL A 110 4.55 7.02 -0.65
CA VAL A 110 4.25 7.86 -1.82
C VAL A 110 2.90 8.56 -1.65
N MET A 111 1.89 7.87 -1.12
CA MET A 111 0.55 8.42 -0.93
C MET A 111 0.49 9.51 0.13
N GLY A 112 1.29 9.42 1.20
CA GLY A 112 1.30 10.40 2.29
C GLY A 112 1.60 11.83 1.82
N PRO A 113 2.75 12.06 1.16
CA PRO A 113 3.10 13.38 0.62
C PRO A 113 2.09 13.93 -0.39
N ILE A 114 1.57 13.08 -1.29
CA ILE A 114 0.61 13.47 -2.33
C ILE A 114 -0.69 13.99 -1.70
N LEU A 115 -1.20 13.31 -0.68
CA LEU A 115 -2.43 13.73 0.00
C LEU A 115 -2.25 15.06 0.75
N VAL A 116 -1.10 15.28 1.38
CA VAL A 116 -0.77 16.57 2.02
C VAL A 116 -0.67 17.70 0.98
N GLN A 117 -0.08 17.45 -0.20
CA GLN A 117 -0.03 18.42 -1.29
C GLN A 117 -1.42 18.80 -1.83
N LEU A 118 -2.37 17.86 -1.79
CA LEU A 118 -3.77 18.08 -2.16
C LEU A 118 -4.59 18.81 -1.07
N LYS A 119 -3.92 19.38 -0.06
CA LYS A 119 -4.53 20.10 1.09
C LYS A 119 -5.42 19.21 1.98
N VAL A 120 -5.28 17.90 1.93
CA VAL A 120 -5.99 16.99 2.84
C VAL A 120 -5.41 17.12 4.25
N PRO A 121 -6.23 17.22 5.31
CA PRO A 121 -5.75 17.30 6.67
C PRO A 121 -4.85 16.10 7.00
N PRO A 122 -3.64 16.33 7.58
CA PRO A 122 -2.68 15.27 7.88
C PRO A 122 -3.23 14.09 8.70
N PRO A 123 -4.12 14.29 9.69
CA PRO A 123 -4.72 13.19 10.43
C PRO A 123 -5.51 12.21 9.55
N VAL A 124 -6.29 12.73 8.60
CA VAL A 124 -7.08 11.90 7.66
C VAL A 124 -6.17 11.21 6.66
N SER A 125 -5.20 11.96 6.10
CA SER A 125 -4.20 11.40 5.19
C SER A 125 -3.45 10.22 5.81
N SER A 126 -3.00 10.38 7.07
CA SER A 126 -2.30 9.33 7.80
C SER A 126 -3.16 8.08 8.01
N ALA A 127 -4.45 8.26 8.33
CA ALA A 127 -5.39 7.16 8.49
C ALA A 127 -5.65 6.42 7.16
N THR A 128 -5.81 7.16 6.06
CA THR A 128 -5.95 6.59 4.72
C THR A 128 -4.71 5.79 4.33
N THR A 129 -3.52 6.35 4.47
CA THR A 129 -2.27 5.66 4.12
C THR A 129 -2.04 4.41 4.96
N ALA A 130 -2.36 4.45 6.26
CA ALA A 130 -2.24 3.28 7.12
C ALA A 130 -3.20 2.17 6.70
N THR A 131 -4.45 2.52 6.36
CA THR A 131 -5.45 1.56 5.88
C THR A 131 -5.00 0.94 4.55
N THR A 132 -4.57 1.76 3.59
CA THR A 132 -4.06 1.25 2.30
C THR A 132 -2.86 0.33 2.48
N LEU A 133 -1.92 0.68 3.36
CA LEU A 133 -0.75 -0.14 3.66
C LEU A 133 -1.15 -1.50 4.26
N LEU A 134 -2.12 -1.52 5.17
CA LEU A 134 -2.65 -2.76 5.76
C LEU A 134 -3.28 -3.66 4.69
N LEU A 135 -4.10 -3.08 3.79
CA LEU A 135 -4.75 -3.83 2.72
C LEU A 135 -3.72 -4.45 1.76
N ILE A 136 -2.75 -3.65 1.29
CA ILE A 136 -1.70 -4.11 0.39
C ILE A 136 -0.87 -5.19 1.07
N SER A 137 -0.39 -4.95 2.29
CA SER A 137 0.49 -5.87 3.01
C SER A 137 -0.21 -7.19 3.33
N SER A 138 -1.49 -7.16 3.67
CA SER A 138 -2.26 -8.38 3.93
C SER A 138 -2.47 -9.19 2.66
N SER A 139 -2.79 -8.54 1.54
CA SER A 139 -2.94 -9.23 0.25
C SER A 139 -1.61 -9.81 -0.24
N THR A 140 -0.50 -9.07 -0.15
CA THR A 140 0.82 -9.57 -0.56
C THR A 140 1.28 -10.74 0.31
N SER A 141 1.12 -10.63 1.62
CA SER A 141 1.48 -11.71 2.56
C SER A 141 0.75 -13.01 2.25
N LEU A 142 -0.54 -12.91 1.89
CA LEU A 142 -1.34 -14.06 1.46
C LEU A 142 -0.77 -14.70 0.18
N VAL A 143 -0.36 -13.90 -0.82
CA VAL A 143 0.23 -14.43 -2.07
C VAL A 143 1.51 -15.19 -1.81
N TYR A 144 2.45 -14.56 -1.09
CA TYR A 144 3.74 -15.17 -0.84
C TYR A 144 3.59 -16.40 0.07
N GLY A 145 2.66 -16.33 1.03
CA GLY A 145 2.31 -17.47 1.90
C GLY A 145 1.73 -18.65 1.12
N CYS A 146 0.74 -18.43 0.25
CA CYS A 146 0.15 -19.48 -0.60
C CYS A 146 1.18 -20.10 -1.55
N ARG A 147 2.22 -19.36 -1.95
CA ARG A 147 3.29 -19.88 -2.81
C ARG A 147 4.41 -20.60 -2.07
N GLY A 148 4.37 -20.66 -0.73
CA GLY A 148 5.43 -21.29 0.06
C GLY A 148 6.81 -20.60 -0.06
N LEU A 149 6.86 -19.39 -0.64
CA LEU A 149 8.09 -18.61 -0.83
C LEU A 149 8.54 -17.88 0.45
N VAL A 150 7.76 -18.00 1.52
CA VAL A 150 7.94 -17.22 2.76
C VAL A 150 8.71 -18.06 3.78
N PRO A 151 9.94 -17.66 4.15
CA PRO A 151 10.59 -18.23 5.33
C PRO A 151 9.81 -17.79 6.58
N LEU A 152 9.02 -18.71 7.15
CA LEU A 152 8.09 -18.42 8.26
C LEU A 152 8.81 -17.87 9.50
N HIS A 153 9.98 -18.40 9.83
CA HIS A 153 10.76 -17.96 10.99
C HIS A 153 11.19 -16.49 10.87
N TYR A 154 11.77 -16.11 9.74
CA TYR A 154 12.24 -14.74 9.50
C TYR A 154 11.08 -13.74 9.42
N SER A 155 9.98 -14.15 8.77
CA SER A 155 8.81 -13.29 8.57
C SER A 155 8.07 -13.00 9.89
N CYS A 156 7.96 -14.00 10.77
CA CYS A 156 7.36 -13.81 12.08
C CYS A 156 8.19 -12.86 12.96
N PHE A 157 9.52 -13.03 12.95
CA PHE A 157 10.44 -12.16 13.68
C PHE A 157 10.38 -10.70 13.20
N LEU A 158 10.43 -10.46 11.89
CA LEU A 158 10.30 -9.12 11.32
C LEU A 158 8.92 -8.51 11.59
N SER A 159 7.86 -9.31 11.50
CA SER A 159 6.49 -8.86 11.78
C SER A 159 6.36 -8.37 13.23
N LEU A 160 6.94 -9.10 14.20
CA LEU A 160 6.92 -8.70 15.60
C LEU A 160 7.67 -7.38 15.84
N ILE A 161 8.88 -7.24 15.31
CA ILE A 161 9.68 -6.01 15.43
C ILE A 161 8.93 -4.82 14.80
N THR A 162 8.36 -5.02 13.61
CA THR A 162 7.62 -3.97 12.90
C THR A 162 6.34 -3.60 13.64
N ALA A 163 5.62 -4.58 14.19
CA ALA A 163 4.43 -4.34 14.99
C ALA A 163 4.74 -3.54 16.25
N CYS A 164 5.79 -3.91 17.00
CA CYS A 164 6.25 -3.16 18.15
C CYS A 164 6.68 -1.74 17.76
N GLY A 165 7.44 -1.58 16.66
CA GLY A 165 7.86 -0.27 16.16
C GLY A 165 6.68 0.61 15.73
N ALA A 166 5.72 0.05 14.99
CA ALA A 166 4.52 0.77 14.55
C ALA A 166 3.63 1.15 15.74
N PHE A 167 3.46 0.26 16.71
CA PHE A 167 2.69 0.52 17.92
C PHE A 167 3.32 1.63 18.76
N THR A 168 4.62 1.56 19.02
CA THR A 168 5.36 2.58 19.76
C THR A 168 5.34 3.91 19.01
N GLY A 169 5.65 3.92 17.70
CA GLY A 169 5.66 5.13 16.89
C GLY A 169 4.30 5.82 16.87
N LYS A 170 3.22 5.09 16.58
CA LYS A 170 1.86 5.63 16.58
C LYS A 170 1.46 6.14 17.97
N SER A 171 1.81 5.43 19.04
CA SER A 171 1.47 5.84 20.41
C SER A 171 2.23 7.10 20.83
N VAL A 172 3.53 7.19 20.51
CA VAL A 172 4.38 8.35 20.81
C VAL A 172 3.91 9.57 20.03
N ILE A 173 3.73 9.45 18.72
CA ILE A 173 3.28 10.55 17.85
C ILE A 173 1.87 10.99 18.27
N GLY A 174 0.96 10.06 18.52
CA GLY A 174 -0.39 10.36 18.98
C GLY A 174 -0.42 11.06 20.33
N ALA A 175 0.39 10.61 21.29
CA ALA A 175 0.54 11.29 22.58
C ALA A 175 1.15 12.69 22.44
N TRP A 176 2.09 12.87 21.52
CA TRP A 176 2.75 14.16 21.29
C TRP A 176 1.82 15.17 20.60
N VAL A 177 1.04 14.74 19.61
CA VAL A 177 0.01 15.57 18.98
C VAL A 177 -1.04 15.98 20.00
N LYS A 178 -1.49 15.05 20.87
CA LYS A 178 -2.46 15.36 21.94
C LYS A 178 -1.95 16.40 22.94
N ARG A 179 -0.65 16.42 23.23
CA ARG A 179 -0.03 17.39 24.15
C ARG A 179 0.26 18.75 23.52
N THR A 180 0.68 18.76 22.26
CA THR A 180 1.11 19.99 21.58
C THR A 180 -0.01 20.69 20.82
N GLY A 181 -1.08 19.96 20.47
CA GLY A 181 -2.19 20.48 19.67
C GLY A 181 -1.81 20.85 18.23
N ARG A 182 -0.63 20.41 17.74
CA ARG A 182 -0.11 20.78 16.42
C ARG A 182 -0.03 19.55 15.51
N ASP A 183 -0.81 19.54 14.44
CA ASP A 183 -0.79 18.47 13.43
C ASP A 183 0.44 18.51 12.51
N SER A 184 1.18 19.63 12.52
CA SER A 184 2.38 19.84 11.70
C SER A 184 3.46 18.77 11.94
N VAL A 185 3.46 18.15 13.12
CA VAL A 185 4.38 17.08 13.50
C VAL A 185 4.30 15.90 12.53
N ILE A 186 3.08 15.50 12.18
CA ILE A 186 2.85 14.35 11.29
C ILE A 186 3.51 14.61 9.94
N VAL A 187 3.38 15.85 9.43
CA VAL A 187 3.99 16.25 8.16
C VAL A 187 5.51 16.21 8.25
N TRP A 188 6.12 16.75 9.31
CA TRP A 188 7.57 16.68 9.52
C TRP A 188 8.08 15.24 9.60
N CYS A 189 7.36 14.34 10.28
CA CYS A 189 7.70 12.92 10.31
C CYS A 189 7.60 12.27 8.92
N LEU A 190 6.51 12.54 8.17
CA LEU A 190 6.32 12.00 6.82
C LEU A 190 7.44 12.47 5.88
N THR A 191 7.73 13.77 5.85
CA THR A 191 8.82 14.33 5.04
C THR A 191 10.18 13.76 5.45
N GLY A 192 10.44 13.64 6.76
CA GLY A 192 11.67 13.06 7.28
C GLY A 192 11.89 11.62 6.80
N ILE A 193 10.86 10.77 6.91
CA ILE A 193 10.94 9.36 6.47
C ILE A 193 11.13 9.28 4.96
N THR A 194 10.42 10.10 4.17
CA THR A 194 10.57 10.13 2.71
C THR A 194 11.98 10.55 2.31
N VAL A 195 12.51 11.65 2.88
CA VAL A 195 13.87 12.14 2.58
C VAL A 195 14.91 11.09 2.95
N MET A 196 14.83 10.51 4.14
CA MET A 196 15.77 9.48 4.58
C MET A 196 15.71 8.24 3.69
N SER A 197 14.51 7.80 3.29
CA SER A 197 14.34 6.66 2.38
C SER A 197 14.90 6.96 0.99
N THR A 198 14.64 8.15 0.44
CA THR A 198 15.16 8.57 -0.87
C THR A 198 16.68 8.67 -0.86
N VAL A 199 17.28 9.22 0.20
CA VAL A 199 18.74 9.30 0.34
C VAL A 199 19.34 7.90 0.43
N LEU A 200 18.78 7.01 1.25
CA LEU A 200 19.29 5.65 1.41
C LEU A 200 19.17 4.84 0.12
N MET A 201 18.01 4.85 -0.54
CA MET A 201 17.79 4.15 -1.80
C MET A 201 18.64 4.75 -2.94
N GLY A 202 18.78 6.07 -2.98
CA GLY A 202 19.65 6.76 -3.94
C GLY A 202 21.13 6.39 -3.74
N ALA A 203 21.61 6.37 -2.50
CA ALA A 203 22.98 5.99 -2.18
C ALA A 203 23.26 4.50 -2.50
N LEU A 204 22.34 3.60 -2.13
CA LEU A 204 22.44 2.17 -2.49
C LEU A 204 22.39 1.95 -4.00
N GLY A 205 21.53 2.68 -4.70
CA GLY A 205 21.46 2.66 -6.16
C GLY A 205 22.77 3.13 -6.80
N LEU A 206 23.31 4.27 -6.34
CA LEU A 206 24.58 4.80 -6.83
C LEU A 206 25.74 3.84 -6.54
N TYR A 207 25.80 3.28 -5.33
CA TYR A 207 26.80 2.28 -4.96
C TYR A 207 26.75 1.06 -5.88
N ARG A 208 25.55 0.56 -6.20
CA ARG A 208 25.37 -0.55 -7.15
C ARG A 208 25.82 -0.17 -8.56
N VAL A 209 25.52 1.04 -9.03
CA VAL A 209 25.94 1.50 -10.37
C VAL A 209 27.46 1.63 -10.45
N LEU A 210 28.11 2.14 -9.40
CA LEU A 210 29.57 2.26 -9.34
C LEU A 210 30.27 0.89 -9.33
N LEU A 211 29.68 -0.13 -8.70
CA LEU A 211 30.24 -1.48 -8.66
C LEU A 211 29.94 -2.32 -9.91
N LEU A 212 28.70 -2.29 -10.42
CA LEU A 212 28.25 -3.17 -11.51
C LEU A 212 28.37 -2.54 -12.90
N GLY A 213 28.64 -1.23 -13.00
CA GLY A 213 28.76 -0.52 -14.28
C GLY A 213 27.48 -0.58 -15.12
N LYS A 214 27.62 -0.67 -16.46
CA LYS A 214 26.48 -0.73 -17.41
C LYS A 214 25.52 -1.91 -17.17
N SER A 215 26.00 -2.97 -16.53
CA SER A 215 25.21 -4.17 -16.16
C SER A 215 24.07 -3.86 -15.20
N ALA A 216 24.17 -2.77 -14.41
CA ALA A 216 23.13 -2.36 -13.47
C ALA A 216 21.84 -1.87 -14.15
N PHE A 217 21.92 -1.45 -15.42
CA PHE A 217 20.77 -0.92 -16.18
C PHE A 217 20.12 -1.97 -17.10
N LEU A 218 20.66 -3.18 -17.17
CA LEU A 218 20.08 -4.26 -17.98
C LEU A 218 18.90 -4.88 -17.23
N PHE A 219 17.69 -4.58 -17.69
CA PHE A 219 16.48 -5.26 -17.24
C PHE A 219 16.48 -6.70 -17.78
N SER A 220 16.61 -7.68 -16.88
CA SER A 220 16.40 -9.09 -17.23
C SER A 220 14.95 -9.33 -17.64
N SER A 221 14.72 -10.26 -18.57
CA SER A 221 13.37 -10.64 -18.99
C SER A 221 12.52 -11.06 -17.78
N LEU A 222 11.42 -10.35 -17.55
CA LEU A 222 10.45 -10.58 -16.46
C LEU A 222 9.87 -12.00 -16.44
N CYS A 223 9.97 -12.72 -17.57
CA CYS A 223 9.41 -14.06 -17.77
C CYS A 223 10.46 -15.18 -17.87
N ASN A 224 11.75 -14.83 -17.97
CA ASN A 224 12.87 -15.78 -18.04
C ASN A 224 13.87 -15.53 -16.89
N ALA A 225 13.37 -15.04 -15.76
CA ALA A 225 14.16 -14.95 -14.55
C ALA A 225 14.22 -16.35 -13.92
N ASP A 226 15.04 -17.24 -14.48
CA ASP A 226 15.66 -18.29 -13.69
C ASP A 226 16.40 -17.58 -12.56
N ILE A 227 15.82 -17.60 -11.36
CA ILE A 227 16.44 -17.03 -10.16
C ILE A 227 17.66 -17.94 -9.90
N PRO A 228 18.89 -17.50 -10.19
CA PRO A 228 20.05 -18.33 -9.95
C PRO A 228 20.31 -18.25 -8.44
N LEU A 229 19.76 -19.20 -7.69
CA LEU A 229 20.07 -19.42 -6.28
C LEU A 229 21.47 -20.02 -6.07
N HIS A 230 22.45 -19.66 -6.92
CA HIS A 230 23.78 -20.27 -6.94
C HIS A 230 24.87 -19.48 -6.19
N HIS A 231 24.49 -18.48 -5.39
CA HIS A 231 25.46 -17.72 -4.57
C HIS A 231 25.18 -17.70 -3.06
N LEU A 232 24.29 -18.54 -2.57
CA LEU A 232 24.16 -18.84 -1.14
C LEU A 232 24.60 -20.28 -0.86
N ASP A 233 25.86 -20.59 -1.16
CA ASP A 233 26.52 -21.77 -0.57
C ASP A 233 26.84 -21.47 0.90
N GLY A 234 25.95 -21.94 1.77
CA GLY A 234 26.15 -22.19 3.18
C GLY A 234 25.38 -23.45 3.56
N PRO A 235 25.96 -24.39 4.33
CA PRO A 235 25.51 -25.77 4.33
C PRO A 235 24.37 -25.97 5.33
N THR A 236 23.11 -25.97 4.89
CA THR A 236 22.03 -26.66 5.62
C THR A 236 20.89 -27.05 4.69
N THR A 237 20.77 -28.37 4.46
CA THR A 237 19.55 -29.15 4.21
C THR A 237 18.62 -28.72 3.08
N GLY A 238 18.60 -29.57 2.04
CA GLY A 238 17.81 -29.38 0.84
C GLY A 238 16.31 -29.38 1.09
N MET A 239 15.65 -28.40 0.49
CA MET A 239 14.22 -28.38 0.25
C MET A 239 14.03 -28.29 -1.26
N LYS A 240 13.80 -29.45 -1.89
CA LYS A 240 13.40 -29.54 -3.30
C LYS A 240 12.02 -28.90 -3.43
N VAL A 241 11.94 -27.73 -4.03
CA VAL A 241 10.68 -27.19 -4.55
C VAL A 241 10.47 -27.85 -5.92
N HIS A 242 9.70 -28.94 -5.94
CA HIS A 242 9.16 -29.47 -7.17
C HIS A 242 8.15 -28.45 -7.71
N ALA A 243 8.51 -27.75 -8.79
CA ALA A 243 7.54 -27.20 -9.71
C ALA A 243 7.06 -28.36 -10.59
N ALA A 244 5.81 -28.76 -10.40
CA ALA A 244 5.06 -29.65 -11.27
C ALA A 244 3.65 -29.05 -11.43
#